data_AF-A0A3Q0G5W4-F1
#
_entry.id   AF-A0A3Q0G5W4-F1
#
_cell.length_a   1.000
_cell.length_b   1.000
_cell.length_c   1.000
_cell.angle_alpha   90.00
_cell.angle_beta   90.00
_cell.angle_gamma   90.00
#
_symmetry.space_group_name_H-M   'P 1'
#
loop_
_entity.id
_entity.type
_entity.pdbx_description
1 polymer ?
#
loop_
_entity_poly.entity_id
_entity_poly.type
_entity_poly.pdbx_seq_one_letter_code
_entity_poly.pdbx_strand_id
1 'polypeptide(L)'
;MFERLASASASCLPLQCSCLPPARPGLPTPWGSSGIFQPAPLLSAEIPDFLTEEECKLIIHLAQLKGLQKSQILPTEDYEEAMEMIEISQMDIFNLLDHNQDGQLQLKEVLTHTRLGSGRWMTPESVREMYAAVKADPDGNGVLSLEEFKQLNIRDFHKYMGSRTVKMSELVRNSQHTWLYQGEGAHHVMRAIRQRVMRLTRLPPEIVEHSEPLQVVRYDQGGHYHAHMDSGPVFPETACSHTKLVANESAPFETSCRYVTVLFYLNNVTGGGETVFPIADNRTYEEMSLIQNDVDLRDTRKNCDKGNLRVKPRQGTAVFWYNYLSDGEGWVGELDEYALHGGCLVTQGTKWVANNWINVDPNRRRQLQFQQEVARYTGEDVDAGAGEGAAGQSERVVDTPDSDKHAEL
;
A
#
# COMPACT_ATOMS: atom_id res chain seq x y z
N MET A 1 -59.79 -33.01 -29.42
CA MET A 1 -59.27 -32.90 -30.80
C MET A 1 -58.09 -33.87 -30.95
N PHE A 2 -57.63 -34.10 -32.19
CA PHE A 2 -56.59 -35.05 -32.62
C PHE A 2 -55.31 -35.05 -31.75
N GLU A 3 -54.59 -36.17 -31.49
CA GLU A 3 -53.82 -37.04 -32.44
C GLU A 3 -52.74 -36.24 -33.22
N ARG A 4 -51.47 -36.62 -33.49
CA ARG A 4 -50.57 -37.82 -33.44
C ARG A 4 -49.09 -37.28 -33.38
N LEU A 5 -47.96 -37.96 -33.17
CA LEU A 5 -47.43 -39.27 -32.67
C LEU A 5 -45.90 -39.01 -32.40
N ALA A 6 -45.29 -39.32 -31.25
CA ALA A 6 -44.68 -40.59 -30.79
C ALA A 6 -43.23 -40.92 -31.26
N SER A 7 -42.38 -41.30 -30.28
CA SER A 7 -41.11 -42.08 -30.38
C SER A 7 -39.87 -41.37 -31.01
N ALA A 8 -38.61 -41.75 -30.75
CA ALA A 8 -38.06 -42.88 -29.97
C ALA A 8 -36.70 -42.57 -29.27
N SER A 9 -36.18 -43.54 -28.52
CA SER A 9 -34.82 -43.64 -27.90
C SER A 9 -33.67 -43.77 -28.95
N ALA A 10 -32.36 -43.79 -28.67
CA ALA A 10 -31.60 -44.25 -27.49
C ALA A 10 -30.08 -43.84 -27.47
N SER A 11 -29.45 -43.97 -26.28
CA SER A 11 -28.07 -44.48 -25.99
C SER A 11 -26.75 -43.92 -26.58
N CYS A 12 -25.84 -43.55 -25.65
CA CYS A 12 -24.38 -43.84 -25.56
C CYS A 12 -23.30 -43.18 -26.48
N LEU A 13 -22.43 -42.35 -25.85
CA LEU A 13 -20.98 -42.53 -25.54
C LEU A 13 -20.04 -43.32 -26.49
N PRO A 14 -18.67 -43.13 -26.45
CA PRO A 14 -17.82 -42.12 -25.75
C PRO A 14 -16.70 -41.50 -26.63
N LEU A 15 -15.81 -40.66 -26.04
CA LEU A 15 -14.35 -40.66 -26.33
C LEU A 15 -13.56 -39.95 -25.20
N GLN A 16 -12.25 -40.22 -25.07
CA GLN A 16 -11.41 -39.79 -23.92
C GLN A 16 -10.02 -39.28 -24.35
N CYS A 17 -9.48 -38.31 -23.60
CA CYS A 17 -8.10 -38.22 -23.07
C CYS A 17 -8.02 -36.95 -22.18
N SER A 18 -7.46 -36.88 -20.96
CA SER A 18 -6.26 -37.49 -20.35
C SER A 18 -4.96 -36.79 -20.85
N CYS A 19 -4.10 -36.18 -20.03
CA CYS A 19 -3.94 -36.18 -18.57
C CYS A 19 -3.49 -34.81 -18.00
N LEU A 20 -3.81 -34.54 -16.73
CA LEU A 20 -3.04 -33.65 -15.83
C LEU A 20 -2.78 -34.41 -14.50
N PRO A 21 -1.64 -34.20 -13.82
CA PRO A 21 -1.32 -34.90 -12.58
C PRO A 21 -2.19 -34.39 -11.41
N PRO A 22 -2.54 -35.24 -10.43
CA PRO A 22 -3.35 -34.83 -9.30
C PRO A 22 -2.58 -33.85 -8.38
N ALA A 23 -3.26 -32.79 -7.96
CA ALA A 23 -2.73 -31.88 -6.95
C ALA A 23 -2.51 -32.61 -5.61
N ARG A 24 -1.44 -32.26 -4.89
CA ARG A 24 -1.22 -32.77 -3.53
C ARG A 24 -2.27 -32.19 -2.58
N PRO A 25 -2.94 -32.99 -1.73
CA PRO A 25 -3.78 -32.45 -0.67
C PRO A 25 -2.91 -31.75 0.39
N GLY A 26 -3.27 -30.54 0.81
CA GLY A 26 -2.61 -29.87 1.95
C GLY A 26 -2.42 -28.34 1.88
N LEU A 27 -2.85 -27.65 0.82
CA LEU A 27 -2.82 -26.18 0.73
C LEU A 27 -4.18 -25.62 0.27
N PRO A 28 -4.70 -24.55 0.89
CA PRO A 28 -6.00 -24.00 0.53
C PRO A 28 -5.98 -23.29 -0.84
N THR A 29 -7.08 -23.40 -1.57
CA THR A 29 -7.41 -22.56 -2.73
C THR A 29 -8.23 -21.35 -2.25
N PRO A 30 -8.03 -20.12 -2.79
CA PRO A 30 -8.74 -18.93 -2.28
C PRO A 30 -10.27 -18.99 -2.40
N TRP A 31 -10.78 -19.77 -3.35
CA TRP A 31 -12.20 -19.82 -3.71
C TRP A 31 -12.84 -21.14 -3.25
N GLY A 32 -13.00 -21.31 -1.95
CA GLY A 32 -13.75 -22.41 -1.34
C GLY A 32 -15.24 -22.04 -1.19
N SER A 33 -16.12 -22.73 -1.92
CA SER A 33 -17.57 -22.44 -1.96
C SER A 33 -18.33 -22.98 -0.74
N SER A 34 -18.08 -22.38 0.43
CA SER A 34 -18.85 -22.61 1.66
C SER A 34 -18.94 -21.33 2.50
N GLY A 35 -20.16 -20.82 2.71
CA GLY A 35 -20.42 -19.62 3.51
C GLY A 35 -20.14 -19.83 5.00
N ILE A 36 -18.90 -19.57 5.42
CA ILE A 36 -18.44 -19.59 6.81
C ILE A 36 -17.75 -18.26 7.07
N PHE A 37 -17.96 -17.69 8.26
CA PHE A 37 -17.36 -16.44 8.73
C PHE A 37 -15.84 -16.41 8.44
N GLN A 38 -15.39 -15.45 7.63
CA GLN A 38 -13.97 -15.20 7.40
C GLN A 38 -13.42 -14.30 8.53
N PRO A 39 -12.32 -14.67 9.19
CA PRO A 39 -11.62 -13.78 10.11
C PRO A 39 -10.88 -12.68 9.34
N ALA A 40 -10.69 -11.52 9.96
CA ALA A 40 -10.04 -10.35 9.37
C ALA A 40 -8.84 -9.88 10.22
N PRO A 41 -7.72 -9.47 9.63
CA PRO A 41 -7.49 -9.35 8.19
C PRO A 41 -7.18 -10.70 7.55
N LEU A 42 -7.17 -10.73 6.22
CA LEU A 42 -6.63 -11.87 5.47
C LEU A 42 -5.09 -11.90 5.47
N LEU A 43 -4.49 -11.98 6.66
CA LEU A 43 -3.07 -12.34 6.84
C LEU A 43 -2.87 -13.77 6.33
N SER A 44 -2.44 -13.87 5.08
CA SER A 44 -2.66 -15.06 4.28
C SER A 44 -1.62 -16.16 4.54
N ALA A 45 -0.39 -15.79 4.88
CA ALA A 45 0.59 -16.66 5.53
C ALA A 45 1.78 -15.90 6.11
N GLU A 46 2.37 -16.43 7.19
CA GLU A 46 3.83 -16.37 7.40
C GLU A 46 4.45 -17.54 6.62
N ILE A 47 5.49 -17.25 5.82
CA ILE A 47 6.20 -18.24 4.99
C ILE A 47 7.69 -18.20 5.38
N PRO A 48 8.14 -19.09 6.29
CA PRO A 48 9.55 -19.29 6.58
C PRO A 48 10.36 -19.64 5.33
N ASP A 49 11.63 -19.26 5.31
CA ASP A 49 12.62 -19.64 4.29
C ASP A 49 12.21 -19.30 2.84
N PHE A 50 11.37 -18.28 2.63
CA PHE A 50 10.95 -17.81 1.32
C PHE A 50 12.12 -17.23 0.50
N LEU A 51 13.06 -16.55 1.17
CA LEU A 51 14.35 -16.11 0.65
C LEU A 51 15.49 -16.86 1.35
N THR A 52 16.59 -17.13 0.65
CA THR A 52 17.81 -17.69 1.30
C THR A 52 18.62 -16.60 2.00
N GLU A 53 19.56 -17.00 2.87
CA GLU A 53 20.42 -16.07 3.60
C GLU A 53 21.27 -15.21 2.64
N GLU A 54 21.72 -15.79 1.52
CA GLU A 54 22.47 -15.15 0.43
C GLU A 54 21.64 -14.13 -0.31
N GLU A 55 20.36 -14.44 -0.60
CA GLU A 55 19.45 -13.53 -1.28
C GLU A 55 19.14 -12.31 -0.41
N CYS A 56 18.89 -12.53 0.90
CA CYS A 56 18.76 -11.45 1.87
C CYS A 56 20.00 -10.55 1.93
N LYS A 57 21.21 -11.14 1.99
CA LYS A 57 22.49 -10.40 1.96
C LYS A 57 22.64 -9.59 0.67
N LEU A 58 22.29 -10.16 -0.47
CA LEU A 58 22.34 -9.48 -1.77
C LEU A 58 21.40 -8.27 -1.82
N ILE A 59 20.14 -8.41 -1.38
CA ILE A 59 19.17 -7.30 -1.37
C ILE A 59 19.69 -6.15 -0.50
N ILE A 60 20.21 -6.45 0.69
CA ILE A 60 20.83 -5.45 1.58
C ILE A 60 22.03 -4.79 0.89
N HIS A 61 22.91 -5.56 0.25
CA HIS A 61 24.10 -5.01 -0.41
C HIS A 61 23.75 -4.12 -1.61
N LEU A 62 22.80 -4.52 -2.46
CA LEU A 62 22.32 -3.71 -3.58
C LEU A 62 21.66 -2.41 -3.10
N ALA A 63 20.90 -2.45 -1.99
CA ALA A 63 20.33 -1.26 -1.38
C ALA A 63 21.39 -0.32 -0.79
N GLN A 64 22.46 -0.87 -0.20
CA GLN A 64 23.61 -0.09 0.29
C GLN A 64 24.39 0.56 -0.87
N LEU A 65 24.64 -0.18 -1.96
CA LEU A 65 25.34 0.34 -3.15
C LEU A 65 24.55 1.45 -3.87
N LYS A 66 23.22 1.33 -3.96
CA LYS A 66 22.35 2.39 -4.50
C LYS A 66 22.27 3.62 -3.58
N GLY A 67 22.56 3.45 -2.29
CA GLY A 67 22.35 4.44 -1.25
C GLY A 67 20.89 4.48 -0.78
N LEU A 68 20.70 4.80 0.50
CA LEU A 68 19.39 4.94 1.14
C LEU A 68 19.12 6.40 1.50
N GLN A 69 17.91 6.85 1.19
CA GLN A 69 17.39 8.17 1.54
C GLN A 69 16.51 8.05 2.80
N LYS A 70 16.30 9.15 3.53
CA LYS A 70 15.32 9.16 4.64
C LYS A 70 13.94 8.84 4.08
N SER A 71 13.18 7.99 4.77
CA SER A 71 11.77 7.79 4.43
C SER A 71 10.97 8.98 4.96
N GLN A 72 10.33 9.71 4.04
CA GLN A 72 9.26 10.66 4.34
C GLN A 72 7.92 10.01 3.98
N ILE A 73 6.80 10.56 4.46
CA ILE A 73 5.46 10.11 4.05
C ILE A 73 4.90 11.04 2.97
N LEU A 74 5.00 12.35 3.18
CA LEU A 74 4.72 13.42 2.22
C LEU A 74 5.65 14.62 2.50
N PRO A 75 5.81 15.57 1.56
CA PRO A 75 6.18 16.95 1.86
C PRO A 75 5.17 17.60 2.81
N THR A 76 5.56 18.68 3.50
CA THR A 76 4.67 19.38 4.43
C THR A 76 3.85 20.47 3.75
N GLU A 77 4.25 20.89 2.56
CA GLU A 77 3.76 22.06 1.83
C GLU A 77 2.41 21.77 1.14
N ASP A 78 2.24 20.58 0.55
CA ASP A 78 1.01 20.16 -0.16
C ASP A 78 -0.26 20.21 0.72
N TYR A 79 -0.12 19.93 2.02
CA TYR A 79 -1.23 19.93 2.97
C TYR A 79 -1.64 21.36 3.38
N GLU A 80 -0.69 22.30 3.39
CA GLU A 80 -0.97 23.71 3.69
C GLU A 80 -1.71 24.36 2.51
N GLU A 81 -1.26 24.14 1.27
CA GLU A 81 -1.98 24.59 0.06
C GLU A 81 -3.39 23.96 -0.05
N ALA A 82 -3.51 22.66 0.22
CA ALA A 82 -4.80 21.97 0.19
C ALA A 82 -5.78 22.48 1.27
N MET A 83 -5.30 22.88 2.46
CA MET A 83 -6.15 23.47 3.49
C MET A 83 -6.54 24.92 3.20
N GLU A 84 -5.64 25.74 2.64
CA GLU A 84 -5.95 27.13 2.29
C GLU A 84 -7.00 27.25 1.15
N MET A 85 -7.16 26.21 0.32
CA MET A 85 -8.18 26.16 -0.73
C MET A 85 -9.60 25.75 -0.27
N ILE A 86 -9.82 25.40 1.01
CA ILE A 86 -11.16 25.02 1.51
C ILE A 86 -11.66 26.05 2.54
N GLU A 87 -12.72 26.79 2.20
CA GLU A 87 -13.39 27.76 3.09
C GLU A 87 -14.25 27.06 4.17
N ILE A 88 -13.63 26.23 5.03
CA ILE A 88 -14.28 25.60 6.19
C ILE A 88 -14.35 26.62 7.34
N SER A 89 -15.53 26.84 7.93
CA SER A 89 -15.63 27.71 9.10
C SER A 89 -15.10 27.02 10.37
N GLN A 90 -14.67 27.78 11.38
CA GLN A 90 -14.28 27.21 12.68
C GLN A 90 -15.40 26.36 13.32
N MET A 91 -16.67 26.68 13.05
CA MET A 91 -17.81 25.90 13.55
C MET A 91 -17.87 24.53 12.86
N ASP A 92 -17.60 24.47 11.55
CA ASP A 92 -17.64 23.22 10.79
C ASP A 92 -16.42 22.34 11.10
N ILE A 93 -15.25 22.94 11.34
CA ILE A 93 -14.09 22.22 11.88
C ILE A 93 -14.43 21.63 13.26
N PHE A 94 -15.05 22.40 14.15
CA PHE A 94 -15.47 21.90 15.46
C PHE A 94 -16.44 20.72 15.32
N ASN A 95 -17.50 20.87 14.52
CA ASN A 95 -18.52 19.84 14.30
C ASN A 95 -17.97 18.57 13.62
N LEU A 96 -16.89 18.67 12.84
CA LEU A 96 -16.19 17.54 12.24
C LEU A 96 -15.31 16.79 13.26
N LEU A 97 -14.75 17.51 14.24
CA LEU A 97 -13.93 16.93 15.31
C LEU A 97 -14.80 16.35 16.44
N ASP A 98 -15.95 16.95 16.76
CA ASP A 98 -16.88 16.54 17.82
C ASP A 98 -17.67 15.27 17.42
N HIS A 99 -16.99 14.13 17.45
CA HIS A 99 -17.53 12.85 17.00
C HIS A 99 -18.69 12.33 17.88
N ASN A 100 -18.69 12.63 19.19
CA ASN A 100 -19.79 12.22 20.07
C ASN A 100 -20.88 13.30 20.26
N GLN A 101 -20.68 14.49 19.70
CA GLN A 101 -21.63 15.62 19.68
C GLN A 101 -22.01 16.13 21.08
N ASP A 102 -21.04 16.14 22.00
CA ASP A 102 -21.23 16.63 23.38
C ASP A 102 -20.79 18.09 23.62
N GLY A 103 -20.21 18.74 22.60
CA GLY A 103 -19.79 20.14 22.64
C GLY A 103 -18.41 20.38 23.26
N GLN A 104 -17.62 19.33 23.51
CA GLN A 104 -16.27 19.39 24.06
C GLN A 104 -15.32 18.47 23.28
N LEU A 105 -14.39 19.04 22.50
CA LEU A 105 -13.41 18.23 21.76
C LEU A 105 -12.47 17.52 22.73
N GLN A 106 -12.58 16.21 22.79
CA GLN A 106 -11.76 15.39 23.67
C GLN A 106 -10.45 15.02 22.98
N LEU A 107 -9.41 14.80 23.79
CA LEU A 107 -8.07 14.46 23.31
C LEU A 107 -8.06 13.29 22.31
N LYS A 108 -8.93 12.30 22.51
CA LYS A 108 -9.14 11.14 21.62
C LYS A 108 -9.60 11.54 20.19
N GLU A 109 -10.45 12.57 20.05
CA GLU A 109 -11.10 13.01 18.80
C GLU A 109 -10.17 13.90 17.98
N VAL A 110 -9.50 14.81 18.68
CA VAL A 110 -8.41 15.62 18.13
C VAL A 110 -7.28 14.70 17.66
N LEU A 111 -6.92 13.68 18.43
CA LEU A 111 -5.99 12.62 18.01
C LEU A 111 -6.56 11.65 16.96
N THR A 112 -7.81 11.76 16.53
CA THR A 112 -8.29 11.04 15.33
C THR A 112 -7.95 11.79 14.05
N HIS A 113 -8.16 13.11 14.03
CA HIS A 113 -8.00 13.90 12.81
C HIS A 113 -6.62 14.59 12.66
N THR A 114 -5.94 14.95 13.76
CA THR A 114 -4.66 15.69 13.71
C THR A 114 -3.41 14.81 13.53
N ARG A 115 -3.59 13.50 13.31
CA ARG A 115 -2.52 12.47 13.29
C ARG A 115 -1.38 12.69 12.30
N LEU A 116 -1.64 13.46 11.24
CA LEU A 116 -0.71 13.68 10.12
C LEU A 116 -0.27 15.15 9.99
N GLY A 117 -0.37 15.95 11.04
CA GLY A 117 0.11 17.34 11.07
C GLY A 117 1.59 17.42 10.62
N SER A 118 1.81 17.86 9.38
CA SER A 118 3.12 17.97 8.74
C SER A 118 3.98 16.68 8.83
N GLY A 119 3.35 15.50 8.79
CA GLY A 119 4.04 14.20 8.89
C GLY A 119 4.62 13.85 10.27
N ARG A 120 4.28 14.63 11.31
CA ARG A 120 4.64 14.38 12.71
C ARG A 120 3.62 13.47 13.39
N TRP A 121 4.09 12.55 14.23
CA TRP A 121 3.21 11.77 15.09
C TRP A 121 2.78 12.59 16.31
N MET A 122 1.48 12.79 16.48
CA MET A 122 0.90 13.47 17.65
C MET A 122 0.53 12.44 18.73
N THR A 123 0.92 12.71 19.98
CA THR A 123 0.60 11.89 21.15
C THR A 123 -0.29 12.67 22.14
N PRO A 124 -0.95 11.98 23.10
CA PRO A 124 -1.66 12.62 24.20
C PRO A 124 -0.85 13.72 24.90
N GLU A 125 0.44 13.50 25.12
CA GLU A 125 1.32 14.48 25.75
C GLU A 125 1.66 15.66 24.84
N SER A 126 1.92 15.42 23.54
CA SER A 126 2.30 16.51 22.62
C SER A 126 1.13 17.45 22.29
N VAL A 127 -0.11 16.96 22.30
CA VAL A 127 -1.32 17.79 22.20
C VAL A 127 -1.52 18.61 23.47
N ARG A 128 -1.35 18.04 24.66
CA ARG A 128 -1.38 18.79 25.93
C ARG A 128 -0.29 19.88 25.99
N GLU A 129 0.93 19.59 25.52
CA GLU A 129 1.98 20.61 25.36
C GLU A 129 1.57 21.73 24.38
N MET A 130 0.95 21.37 23.26
CA MET A 130 0.46 22.32 22.25
C MET A 130 -0.61 23.25 22.83
N TYR A 131 -1.59 22.69 23.54
CA TYR A 131 -2.65 23.46 24.20
C TYR A 131 -2.09 24.43 25.23
N ALA A 132 -1.17 23.98 26.09
CA ALA A 132 -0.51 24.85 27.06
C ALA A 132 0.33 25.96 26.39
N ALA A 133 0.97 25.68 25.25
CA ALA A 133 1.81 26.63 24.54
C ALA A 133 1.00 27.75 23.82
N VAL A 134 -0.13 27.41 23.21
CA VAL A 134 -1.01 28.38 22.53
C VAL A 134 -2.13 28.93 23.43
N LYS A 135 -2.24 28.42 24.68
CA LYS A 135 -3.30 28.70 25.66
C LYS A 135 -4.70 28.30 25.17
N ALA A 136 -4.79 27.11 24.57
CA ALA A 136 -6.04 26.59 24.03
C ALA A 136 -7.08 26.22 25.10
N ASP A 137 -6.57 25.75 26.25
CA ASP A 137 -7.30 25.23 27.41
C ASP A 137 -6.99 26.18 28.60
N PRO A 138 -7.85 27.19 28.86
CA PRO A 138 -7.60 28.19 29.91
C PRO A 138 -8.10 27.78 31.29
N ASP A 139 -9.03 26.83 31.40
CA ASP A 139 -9.52 26.33 32.71
C ASP A 139 -8.69 25.12 33.22
N GLY A 140 -7.97 24.43 32.32
CA GLY A 140 -7.08 23.31 32.62
C GLY A 140 -7.76 21.93 32.63
N ASN A 141 -8.96 21.79 32.05
CA ASN A 141 -9.76 20.57 32.11
C ASN A 141 -9.27 19.44 31.16
N GLY A 142 -8.45 19.76 30.15
CA GLY A 142 -7.87 18.80 29.21
C GLY A 142 -8.74 18.44 27.98
N VAL A 143 -9.86 19.11 27.77
CA VAL A 143 -10.70 19.11 26.56
C VAL A 143 -10.84 20.55 26.04
N LEU A 144 -11.42 20.75 24.84
CA LEU A 144 -11.70 22.09 24.31
C LEU A 144 -13.21 22.27 24.12
N SER A 145 -13.85 23.12 24.94
CA SER A 145 -15.23 23.52 24.70
C SER A 145 -15.36 24.36 23.42
N LEU A 146 -16.57 24.44 22.88
CA LEU A 146 -16.86 25.27 21.71
C LEU A 146 -16.47 26.74 21.88
N GLU A 147 -16.60 27.32 23.09
CA GLU A 147 -16.24 28.73 23.32
C GLU A 147 -14.73 28.94 23.44
N GLU A 148 -13.98 27.96 23.92
CA GLU A 148 -12.51 27.98 23.89
C GLU A 148 -12.02 27.83 22.45
N PHE A 149 -12.60 26.89 21.69
CA PHE A 149 -12.25 26.68 20.28
C PHE A 149 -12.49 27.92 19.40
N LYS A 150 -13.58 28.66 19.61
CA LYS A 150 -13.84 29.96 18.95
C LYS A 150 -12.80 31.03 19.29
N GLN A 151 -12.19 30.97 20.46
CA GLN A 151 -11.15 31.91 20.89
C GLN A 151 -9.76 31.52 20.35
N LEU A 152 -9.61 30.35 19.70
CA LEU A 152 -8.34 29.91 19.14
C LEU A 152 -7.94 30.71 17.90
N ASN A 153 -6.77 31.34 17.97
CA ASN A 153 -6.06 31.81 16.80
C ASN A 153 -5.32 30.65 16.12
N ILE A 154 -5.88 30.13 15.02
CA ILE A 154 -5.26 29.05 14.21
C ILE A 154 -3.81 29.38 13.82
N ARG A 155 -3.47 30.66 13.61
CA ARG A 155 -2.10 31.09 13.28
C ARG A 155 -1.09 30.80 14.36
N ASP A 156 -1.48 30.78 15.64
CA ASP A 156 -0.57 30.45 16.74
C ASP A 156 -0.31 28.92 16.83
N PHE A 157 -1.26 28.07 16.38
CA PHE A 157 -1.00 26.64 16.17
C PHE A 157 -0.01 26.40 15.02
N HIS A 158 -0.22 27.04 13.85
CA HIS A 158 0.68 26.91 12.70
C HIS A 158 2.10 27.36 13.07
N LYS A 159 2.21 28.50 13.78
CA LYS A 159 3.47 29.02 14.32
C LYS A 159 4.12 28.08 15.33
N TYR A 160 3.35 27.46 16.22
CA TYR A 160 3.87 26.47 17.17
C TYR A 160 4.43 25.23 16.45
N MET A 161 3.72 24.72 15.44
CA MET A 161 4.15 23.59 14.62
C MET A 161 5.43 23.91 13.84
N GLY A 162 5.44 25.01 13.08
CA GLY A 162 6.59 25.41 12.25
C GLY A 162 7.85 25.83 13.03
N SER A 163 7.73 26.23 14.30
CA SER A 163 8.86 26.69 15.13
C SER A 163 9.64 25.58 15.86
N ARG A 164 9.12 24.36 15.95
CA ARG A 164 9.77 23.25 16.68
C ARG A 164 10.58 22.36 15.73
N THR A 165 11.87 22.18 16.02
CA THR A 165 12.72 21.21 15.32
C THR A 165 12.24 19.78 15.58
N VAL A 166 11.59 19.16 14.59
CA VAL A 166 11.03 17.81 14.70
C VAL A 166 12.16 16.76 14.78
N LYS A 167 12.19 15.98 15.86
CA LYS A 167 13.12 14.85 15.99
C LYS A 167 12.63 13.68 15.14
N MET A 168 13.54 12.88 14.57
CA MET A 168 13.16 11.70 13.77
C MET A 168 12.33 10.68 14.59
N SER A 169 12.53 10.62 15.90
CA SER A 169 11.74 9.83 16.85
C SER A 169 10.29 10.29 17.04
N GLU A 170 9.92 11.48 16.52
CA GLU A 170 8.59 12.10 16.60
C GLU A 170 7.88 12.13 15.23
N LEU A 171 8.47 11.53 14.19
CA LEU A 171 7.83 11.35 12.89
C LEU A 171 6.92 10.12 12.88
N VAL A 172 5.89 10.12 12.03
CA VAL A 172 5.04 8.94 11.77
C VAL A 172 5.88 7.75 11.27
N ARG A 173 6.92 8.01 10.46
CA ARG A 173 7.89 7.01 9.97
C ARG A 173 9.32 7.46 10.28
N ASN A 174 10.11 6.57 10.88
CA ASN A 174 11.52 6.79 11.22
C ASN A 174 12.37 5.64 10.65
N SER A 175 12.66 5.74 9.35
CA SER A 175 13.46 4.76 8.59
C SER A 175 14.27 5.41 7.49
N GLN A 176 15.22 4.66 6.91
CA GLN A 176 15.79 4.94 5.59
C GLN A 176 15.25 3.92 4.58
N HIS A 177 15.16 4.28 3.31
CA HIS A 177 14.75 3.36 2.25
C HIS A 177 15.44 3.64 0.91
N THR A 178 15.36 2.68 0.00
CA THR A 178 15.69 2.82 -1.42
C THR A 178 14.85 1.82 -2.24
N TRP A 179 14.94 1.88 -3.57
CA TRP A 179 14.10 1.10 -4.48
C TRP A 179 14.96 0.27 -5.44
N LEU A 180 14.74 -1.05 -5.51
CA LEU A 180 15.46 -1.97 -6.39
C LEU A 180 14.56 -2.47 -7.52
N TYR A 181 15.05 -2.37 -8.75
CA TYR A 181 14.35 -2.84 -9.94
C TYR A 181 14.41 -4.37 -10.07
N GLN A 182 13.33 -4.97 -10.58
CA GLN A 182 13.18 -6.43 -10.69
C GLN A 182 12.80 -6.93 -12.09
N GLY A 183 12.77 -6.06 -13.11
CA GLY A 183 12.52 -6.43 -14.51
C GLY A 183 13.78 -6.82 -15.27
N GLU A 184 13.74 -6.76 -16.61
CA GLU A 184 14.87 -7.19 -17.44
C GLU A 184 16.12 -6.30 -17.30
N GLY A 185 17.29 -6.94 -17.44
CA GLY A 185 18.58 -6.33 -17.07
C GLY A 185 18.85 -6.27 -15.56
N ALA A 186 17.87 -6.52 -14.67
CA ALA A 186 18.13 -6.68 -13.24
C ALA A 186 18.91 -7.98 -12.96
N HIS A 187 19.66 -7.98 -11.84
CA HIS A 187 20.39 -9.15 -11.36
C HIS A 187 19.46 -10.37 -11.22
N HIS A 188 19.91 -11.54 -11.67
CA HIS A 188 19.06 -12.72 -11.85
C HIS A 188 18.27 -13.13 -10.60
N VAL A 189 18.85 -12.99 -9.40
CA VAL A 189 18.15 -13.20 -8.12
C VAL A 189 16.94 -12.26 -7.94
N MET A 190 17.07 -10.98 -8.33
CA MET A 190 15.96 -10.00 -8.21
C MET A 190 14.77 -10.40 -9.10
N ARG A 191 15.05 -10.91 -10.31
CA ARG A 191 14.03 -11.50 -11.19
C ARG A 191 13.44 -12.79 -10.60
N ALA A 192 14.28 -13.67 -10.06
CA ALA A 192 13.84 -14.92 -9.41
C ALA A 192 12.96 -14.69 -8.16
N ILE A 193 13.17 -13.60 -7.43
CA ILE A 193 12.27 -13.15 -6.34
C ILE A 193 10.91 -12.74 -6.91
N ARG A 194 10.85 -11.89 -7.94
CA ARG A 194 9.58 -11.47 -8.58
C ARG A 194 8.80 -12.69 -9.11
N GLN A 195 9.50 -13.62 -9.73
CA GLN A 195 8.96 -14.89 -10.21
C GLN A 195 8.46 -15.81 -9.07
N ARG A 196 9.04 -15.77 -7.86
CA ARG A 196 8.45 -16.42 -6.67
C ARG A 196 7.18 -15.71 -6.18
N VAL A 197 7.17 -14.38 -6.16
CA VAL A 197 5.99 -13.59 -5.77
C VAL A 197 4.79 -13.90 -6.66
N MET A 198 4.98 -13.95 -7.99
CA MET A 198 3.93 -14.35 -8.93
C MET A 198 3.39 -15.76 -8.68
N ARG A 199 4.26 -16.73 -8.38
CA ARG A 199 3.83 -18.10 -8.03
C ARG A 199 3.13 -18.20 -6.67
N LEU A 200 3.44 -17.30 -5.74
CA LEU A 200 2.78 -17.20 -4.44
C LEU A 200 1.36 -16.64 -4.58
N THR A 201 1.22 -15.45 -5.16
CA THR A 201 -0.06 -14.73 -5.23
C THR A 201 -0.98 -15.24 -6.34
N ARG A 202 -0.41 -15.93 -7.35
CA ARG A 202 -1.11 -16.44 -8.55
C ARG A 202 -1.82 -15.35 -9.36
N LEU A 203 -1.38 -14.10 -9.21
CA LEU A 203 -1.85 -12.97 -10.00
C LEU A 203 -1.23 -13.01 -11.41
N PRO A 204 -1.92 -12.46 -12.43
CA PRO A 204 -1.37 -12.33 -13.77
C PRO A 204 -0.01 -11.60 -13.79
N PRO A 205 0.95 -12.01 -14.65
CA PRO A 205 2.26 -11.36 -14.73
C PRO A 205 2.15 -9.85 -14.96
N GLU A 206 1.21 -9.44 -15.80
CA GLU A 206 0.96 -8.04 -16.21
C GLU A 206 0.39 -7.17 -15.07
N ILE A 207 0.04 -7.77 -13.93
CA ILE A 207 -0.22 -7.04 -12.67
C ILE A 207 1.10 -6.91 -11.89
N VAL A 208 1.78 -8.01 -11.59
CA VAL A 208 2.96 -8.03 -10.71
C VAL A 208 4.19 -7.37 -11.35
N GLU A 209 4.26 -7.35 -12.69
CA GLU A 209 5.40 -6.81 -13.43
C GLU A 209 5.31 -5.30 -13.69
N HIS A 210 4.09 -4.75 -13.72
CA HIS A 210 3.81 -3.30 -13.76
C HIS A 210 3.55 -2.68 -12.38
N SER A 211 3.61 -3.47 -11.31
CA SER A 211 3.58 -2.99 -9.92
C SER A 211 4.89 -2.32 -9.50
N GLU A 212 4.84 -1.60 -8.36
CA GLU A 212 5.96 -0.87 -7.75
C GLU A 212 7.27 -1.71 -7.67
N PRO A 213 8.44 -1.07 -7.85
CA PRO A 213 9.73 -1.72 -7.64
C PRO A 213 9.92 -2.12 -6.17
N LEU A 214 10.83 -3.07 -5.90
CA LEU A 214 11.06 -3.56 -4.54
C LEU A 214 11.61 -2.44 -3.64
N GLN A 215 10.81 -1.96 -2.70
CA GLN A 215 11.30 -1.05 -1.66
C GLN A 215 12.13 -1.87 -0.67
N VAL A 216 13.31 -1.35 -0.30
CA VAL A 216 14.17 -1.91 0.75
C VAL A 216 14.31 -0.87 1.86
N VAL A 217 13.95 -1.25 3.08
CA VAL A 217 13.85 -0.34 4.24
C VAL A 217 14.80 -0.78 5.33
N ARG A 218 15.56 0.18 5.87
CA ARG A 218 16.42 0.05 7.05
C ARG A 218 15.82 0.86 8.19
N TYR A 219 15.61 0.21 9.32
CA TYR A 219 15.38 0.85 10.62
C TYR A 219 16.63 0.66 11.48
N ASP A 220 17.24 1.75 11.90
CA ASP A 220 18.27 1.72 12.94
C ASP A 220 17.65 1.60 14.34
N GLN A 221 18.47 1.41 15.37
CA GLN A 221 18.02 1.41 16.75
C GLN A 221 17.30 2.73 17.09
N GLY A 222 16.08 2.65 17.63
CA GLY A 222 15.17 3.78 17.82
C GLY A 222 14.28 4.10 16.62
N GLY A 223 14.46 3.42 15.49
CA GLY A 223 13.60 3.45 14.31
C GLY A 223 12.28 2.72 14.53
N HIS A 224 11.22 3.20 13.86
CA HIS A 224 9.84 2.76 14.00
C HIS A 224 9.01 3.19 12.78
N TYR A 225 7.81 2.64 12.63
CA TYR A 225 6.76 3.16 11.74
C TYR A 225 5.42 2.95 12.45
N HIS A 226 4.70 4.03 12.70
CA HIS A 226 3.37 4.00 13.34
C HIS A 226 2.35 3.22 12.49
N ALA A 227 1.28 2.72 13.10
CA ALA A 227 0.37 1.83 12.39
C ALA A 227 -0.48 2.61 11.37
N HIS A 228 -0.54 2.09 10.15
CA HIS A 228 -1.09 2.73 8.95
C HIS A 228 -1.65 1.68 7.98
N MET A 229 -2.28 2.16 6.91
CA MET A 229 -2.65 1.37 5.74
C MET A 229 -1.64 1.58 4.63
N ASP A 230 -1.32 0.53 3.87
CA ASP A 230 -0.50 0.66 2.66
C ASP A 230 -1.26 1.37 1.53
N SER A 231 -2.59 1.34 1.56
CA SER A 231 -3.49 1.83 0.51
C SER A 231 -4.52 2.83 1.03
N GLY A 232 -5.01 3.69 0.14
CA GLY A 232 -6.10 4.64 0.45
C GLY A 232 -7.51 4.07 0.23
N PRO A 233 -8.54 4.78 0.74
CA PRO A 233 -9.95 4.42 0.54
C PRO A 233 -10.37 4.51 -0.93
N VAL A 234 -11.39 3.72 -1.28
CA VAL A 234 -11.96 3.66 -2.64
C VAL A 234 -13.20 4.55 -2.73
N PHE A 235 -13.10 5.60 -3.54
CA PHE A 235 -14.23 6.41 -3.99
C PHE A 235 -14.34 6.29 -5.53
N PRO A 236 -15.51 6.60 -6.14
CA PRO A 236 -15.66 6.60 -7.60
C PRO A 236 -14.62 7.48 -8.33
N GLU A 237 -14.19 8.55 -7.68
CA GLU A 237 -13.22 9.54 -8.16
C GLU A 237 -11.75 9.15 -7.89
N THR A 238 -11.48 8.20 -6.97
CA THR A 238 -10.11 7.83 -6.56
C THR A 238 -9.25 7.47 -7.77
N ALA A 239 -8.07 8.09 -7.88
CA ALA A 239 -7.09 7.84 -8.93
C ALA A 239 -5.90 7.06 -8.37
N CYS A 240 -5.50 5.97 -9.04
CA CYS A 240 -4.35 5.17 -8.60
C CYS A 240 -3.06 5.65 -9.26
N SER A 241 -2.02 5.95 -8.47
CA SER A 241 -0.74 6.45 -9.02
C SER A 241 -0.08 5.50 -10.03
N HIS A 242 -0.36 4.19 -9.98
CA HIS A 242 0.24 3.21 -10.88
C HIS A 242 -0.46 3.08 -12.24
N THR A 243 -1.77 3.37 -12.35
CA THR A 243 -2.50 3.40 -13.64
C THR A 243 -2.44 4.79 -14.32
N LYS A 244 -1.72 5.74 -13.73
CA LYS A 244 -1.64 7.12 -14.19
C LYS A 244 -0.75 7.27 -15.43
N LEU A 245 -1.32 7.82 -16.51
CA LEU A 245 -0.60 8.05 -17.78
C LEU A 245 0.29 9.31 -17.76
N VAL A 246 0.13 10.19 -16.77
CA VAL A 246 0.88 11.46 -16.63
C VAL A 246 1.68 11.44 -15.33
N ALA A 247 3.01 11.30 -15.45
CA ALA A 247 3.89 10.99 -14.32
C ALA A 247 4.20 12.16 -13.36
N ASN A 248 3.94 13.41 -13.76
CA ASN A 248 4.49 14.62 -13.10
C ASN A 248 3.45 15.65 -12.63
N GLU A 249 2.16 15.38 -12.78
CA GLU A 249 1.09 16.22 -12.21
C GLU A 249 0.60 15.57 -10.92
N SER A 250 0.15 16.35 -9.93
CA SER A 250 -0.59 15.83 -8.76
C SER A 250 -2.08 15.81 -9.09
N ALA A 251 -2.75 14.66 -8.99
CA ALA A 251 -4.20 14.58 -9.24
C ALA A 251 -5.00 14.69 -7.93
N PRO A 252 -6.17 15.37 -7.92
CA PRO A 252 -7.09 15.27 -6.79
C PRO A 252 -7.56 13.81 -6.64
N PHE A 253 -7.72 13.36 -5.39
CA PHE A 253 -8.07 11.97 -5.03
C PHE A 253 -7.04 10.92 -5.48
N GLU A 254 -5.78 11.31 -5.72
CA GLU A 254 -4.70 10.37 -5.99
C GLU A 254 -4.29 9.55 -4.75
N THR A 255 -4.08 8.25 -4.92
CA THR A 255 -3.65 7.37 -3.84
C THR A 255 -2.87 6.13 -4.30
N SER A 256 -2.25 5.44 -3.33
CA SER A 256 -1.65 4.12 -3.52
C SER A 256 -2.75 3.05 -3.53
N CYS A 257 -2.88 2.32 -4.64
CA CYS A 257 -3.82 1.21 -4.80
C CYS A 257 -3.07 -0.13 -4.77
N ARG A 258 -2.60 -0.54 -3.59
CA ARG A 258 -1.80 -1.75 -3.37
C ARG A 258 -2.71 -2.89 -2.90
N TYR A 259 -3.00 -3.83 -3.78
CA TYR A 259 -3.91 -4.94 -3.51
C TYR A 259 -3.33 -5.95 -2.51
N VAL A 260 -2.05 -6.29 -2.68
CA VAL A 260 -1.31 -7.21 -1.81
C VAL A 260 -0.01 -6.56 -1.37
N THR A 261 0.35 -6.75 -0.10
CA THR A 261 1.69 -6.45 0.42
C THR A 261 2.42 -7.75 0.72
N VAL A 262 3.63 -7.91 0.17
CA VAL A 262 4.55 -9.00 0.51
C VAL A 262 5.78 -8.41 1.21
N LEU A 263 5.91 -8.66 2.51
CA LEU A 263 6.99 -8.18 3.37
C LEU A 263 8.02 -9.28 3.62
N PHE A 264 9.28 -9.02 3.27
CA PHE A 264 10.43 -9.90 3.50
C PHE A 264 11.28 -9.38 4.67
N TYR A 265 11.63 -10.25 5.61
CA TYR A 265 12.64 -9.95 6.63
C TYR A 265 14.03 -10.33 6.12
N LEU A 266 14.92 -9.34 6.00
CA LEU A 266 16.25 -9.52 5.41
C LEU A 266 17.34 -9.81 6.46
N ASN A 267 17.06 -9.63 7.74
CA ASN A 267 17.93 -10.04 8.83
C ASN A 267 17.15 -10.43 10.10
N ASN A 268 17.81 -11.16 10.99
CA ASN A 268 17.35 -11.35 12.36
C ASN A 268 17.61 -10.06 13.18
N VAL A 269 16.58 -9.57 13.89
CA VAL A 269 16.67 -8.37 14.74
C VAL A 269 16.97 -8.77 16.18
N THR A 270 17.90 -8.07 16.83
CA THR A 270 18.37 -8.42 18.18
C THR A 270 17.32 -8.12 19.25
N GLY A 271 16.66 -6.96 19.17
CA GLY A 271 15.60 -6.55 20.10
C GLY A 271 14.56 -5.64 19.44
N GLY A 272 13.29 -5.94 19.69
CA GLY A 272 12.15 -5.24 19.11
C GLY A 272 12.06 -5.43 17.59
N GLY A 273 11.51 -4.42 16.91
CA GLY A 273 11.40 -4.42 15.45
C GLY A 273 10.32 -5.36 14.90
N GLU A 274 9.37 -5.83 15.71
CA GLU A 274 8.19 -6.58 15.27
C GLU A 274 7.42 -5.84 14.17
N THR A 275 6.61 -6.58 13.42
CA THR A 275 5.54 -6.00 12.60
C THR A 275 4.23 -6.32 13.31
N VAL A 276 3.53 -5.30 13.79
CA VAL A 276 2.28 -5.43 14.58
C VAL A 276 1.08 -5.17 13.69
N PHE A 277 0.04 -5.98 13.85
CA PHE A 277 -1.31 -5.75 13.35
C PHE A 277 -2.18 -5.49 14.60
N PRO A 278 -2.45 -4.23 14.98
CA PRO A 278 -3.00 -3.93 16.31
C PRO A 278 -4.36 -4.56 16.59
N ILE A 279 -5.14 -4.84 15.54
CA ILE A 279 -6.54 -5.28 15.59
C ILE A 279 -6.80 -6.61 14.84
N ALA A 280 -5.76 -7.38 14.53
CA ALA A 280 -5.93 -8.68 13.88
C ALA A 280 -6.86 -9.62 14.68
N ASP A 281 -7.74 -10.35 13.98
CA ASP A 281 -8.77 -11.23 14.53
C ASP A 281 -9.71 -10.55 15.56
N ASN A 282 -9.79 -9.21 15.57
CA ASN A 282 -10.73 -8.50 16.44
C ASN A 282 -12.18 -8.75 15.98
N ARG A 283 -13.12 -8.77 16.93
CA ARG A 283 -14.53 -9.10 16.63
C ARG A 283 -15.27 -8.00 15.85
N THR A 284 -14.85 -6.77 16.02
CA THR A 284 -15.45 -5.55 15.44
C THR A 284 -14.37 -4.50 15.28
N TYR A 285 -14.39 -3.78 14.16
CA TYR A 285 -13.68 -2.51 14.02
C TYR A 285 -14.56 -1.36 14.53
N GLU A 286 -13.92 -0.41 15.20
CA GLU A 286 -14.48 0.87 15.58
C GLU A 286 -13.27 1.78 15.79
N GLU A 287 -13.12 2.85 15.00
CA GLU A 287 -11.91 3.67 15.04
C GLU A 287 -11.67 4.30 16.42
N MET A 288 -12.74 4.71 17.11
CA MET A 288 -12.68 5.26 18.46
C MET A 288 -12.17 4.24 19.49
N SER A 289 -12.29 2.94 19.21
CA SER A 289 -11.72 1.86 20.04
C SER A 289 -10.19 1.72 19.87
N LEU A 290 -9.57 2.37 18.87
CA LEU A 290 -8.11 2.39 18.71
C LEU A 290 -7.41 3.33 19.71
N ILE A 291 -8.14 4.23 20.37
CA ILE A 291 -7.63 5.15 21.39
C ILE A 291 -8.46 4.98 22.68
N GLN A 292 -7.96 4.23 23.66
CA GLN A 292 -8.66 3.97 24.92
C GLN A 292 -7.80 4.38 26.11
N ASN A 293 -8.31 5.21 27.02
CA ASN A 293 -7.62 5.59 28.27
C ASN A 293 -6.18 6.11 28.06
N ASP A 294 -6.00 7.10 27.18
CA ASP A 294 -4.69 7.62 26.69
C ASP A 294 -3.78 6.58 25.96
N VAL A 295 -4.24 5.35 25.73
CA VAL A 295 -3.54 4.32 24.95
C VAL A 295 -3.97 4.35 23.49
N ASP A 296 -3.11 4.89 22.62
CA ASP A 296 -3.23 4.77 21.16
C ASP A 296 -2.59 3.45 20.67
N LEU A 297 -3.39 2.50 20.18
CA LEU A 297 -2.91 1.20 19.67
C LEU A 297 -2.08 1.31 18.38
N ARG A 298 -2.13 2.45 17.67
CA ARG A 298 -1.30 2.75 16.50
C ARG A 298 0.06 3.34 16.89
N ASP A 299 0.29 3.66 18.17
CA ASP A 299 1.61 4.01 18.70
C ASP A 299 2.51 2.75 18.83
N THR A 300 3.19 2.41 17.74
CA THR A 300 4.12 1.27 17.67
C THR A 300 5.43 1.48 18.45
N ARG A 301 5.62 2.66 19.07
CA ARG A 301 6.73 2.95 19.99
C ARG A 301 6.39 2.62 21.44
N LYS A 302 5.15 2.91 21.86
CA LYS A 302 4.65 2.70 23.24
C LYS A 302 3.83 1.43 23.44
N ASN A 303 3.04 1.02 22.45
CA ASN A 303 1.89 0.11 22.62
C ASN A 303 1.93 -1.12 21.69
N CYS A 304 3.08 -1.39 21.05
CA CYS A 304 3.27 -2.57 20.18
C CYS A 304 2.88 -3.90 20.87
N ASP A 305 3.13 -4.00 22.18
CA ASP A 305 2.82 -5.12 23.07
C ASP A 305 1.31 -5.37 23.25
N LYS A 306 0.47 -4.35 23.05
CA LYS A 306 -0.99 -4.39 23.24
C LYS A 306 -1.75 -4.76 21.99
N GLY A 307 -1.13 -4.68 20.81
CA GLY A 307 -1.76 -5.12 19.56
C GLY A 307 -2.06 -6.62 19.56
N ASN A 308 -3.13 -7.03 18.87
CA ASN A 308 -3.58 -8.43 18.86
C ASN A 308 -2.53 -9.40 18.29
N LEU A 309 -1.83 -9.01 17.21
CA LEU A 309 -0.82 -9.86 16.56
C LEU A 309 0.51 -9.12 16.35
N ARG A 310 1.61 -9.82 16.60
CA ARG A 310 3.00 -9.39 16.31
C ARG A 310 3.75 -10.49 15.57
N VAL A 311 4.26 -10.20 14.39
CA VAL A 311 5.21 -11.07 13.68
C VAL A 311 6.64 -10.63 13.99
N LYS A 312 7.47 -11.55 14.50
CA LYS A 312 8.87 -11.26 14.83
C LYS A 312 9.76 -11.38 13.59
N PRO A 313 10.71 -10.45 13.34
CA PRO A 313 11.64 -10.55 12.22
C PRO A 313 12.49 -11.82 12.30
N ARG A 314 12.43 -12.63 11.24
CA ARG A 314 13.26 -13.81 11.03
C ARG A 314 13.81 -13.78 9.62
N GLN A 315 15.12 -13.80 9.45
CA GLN A 315 15.77 -13.71 8.14
C GLN A 315 15.26 -14.79 7.20
N GLY A 316 14.90 -14.41 5.97
CA GLY A 316 14.37 -15.32 4.95
C GLY A 316 12.84 -15.46 4.96
N THR A 317 12.18 -15.20 6.10
CA THR A 317 10.72 -15.26 6.21
C THR A 317 10.04 -14.15 5.39
N ALA A 318 9.03 -14.54 4.61
CA ALA A 318 8.05 -13.64 4.02
C ALA A 318 6.75 -13.63 4.84
N VAL A 319 6.03 -12.51 4.82
CA VAL A 319 4.68 -12.36 5.34
C VAL A 319 3.86 -11.67 4.25
N PHE A 320 2.64 -12.12 3.98
CA PHE A 320 1.77 -11.43 3.04
C PHE A 320 0.31 -11.35 3.48
N TRP A 321 -0.34 -10.26 3.09
CA TRP A 321 -1.74 -9.96 3.35
C TRP A 321 -2.33 -9.16 2.18
N TYR A 322 -3.67 -9.18 2.10
CA TYR A 322 -4.43 -8.30 1.22
C TYR A 322 -4.75 -7.01 1.97
N ASN A 323 -4.71 -5.86 1.30
CA ASN A 323 -5.10 -4.57 1.89
C ASN A 323 -6.57 -4.19 1.59
N TYR A 324 -7.25 -4.99 0.77
CA TYR A 324 -8.64 -4.79 0.36
C TYR A 324 -9.42 -6.10 0.48
N LEU A 325 -10.70 -5.98 0.75
CA LEU A 325 -11.69 -7.05 0.70
C LEU A 325 -12.03 -7.42 -0.76
N SER A 326 -12.76 -8.52 -0.93
CA SER A 326 -13.34 -8.90 -2.22
C SER A 326 -14.61 -8.08 -2.49
N ASP A 327 -14.83 -7.65 -3.73
CA ASP A 327 -16.10 -7.05 -4.18
C ASP A 327 -17.26 -8.06 -4.29
N GLY A 328 -16.95 -9.37 -4.23
CA GLY A 328 -17.89 -10.47 -4.44
C GLY A 328 -17.98 -10.99 -5.88
N GLU A 329 -17.58 -10.19 -6.87
CA GLU A 329 -17.59 -10.50 -8.31
C GLU A 329 -16.20 -10.89 -8.85
N GLY A 330 -15.16 -10.86 -8.00
CA GLY A 330 -13.80 -11.30 -8.30
C GLY A 330 -12.80 -10.17 -8.56
N TRP A 331 -13.07 -8.97 -8.03
CA TRP A 331 -12.18 -7.81 -8.08
C TRP A 331 -11.93 -7.22 -6.69
N VAL A 332 -11.21 -6.09 -6.66
CA VAL A 332 -10.89 -5.31 -5.45
C VAL A 332 -12.14 -4.58 -4.95
N GLY A 333 -12.54 -4.86 -3.71
CA GLY A 333 -13.63 -4.18 -3.01
C GLY A 333 -13.15 -3.05 -2.10
N GLU A 334 -13.80 -2.91 -0.95
CA GLU A 334 -13.48 -1.90 0.07
C GLU A 334 -12.14 -2.21 0.78
N LEU A 335 -11.56 -1.20 1.44
CA LEU A 335 -10.29 -1.33 2.18
C LEU A 335 -10.47 -2.27 3.39
N ASP A 336 -9.54 -3.20 3.60
CA ASP A 336 -9.59 -4.08 4.78
C ASP A 336 -9.11 -3.28 6.02
N GLU A 337 -10.05 -2.80 6.82
CA GLU A 337 -9.78 -2.04 8.06
C GLU A 337 -8.86 -2.79 9.04
N TYR A 338 -8.81 -4.11 8.97
CA TYR A 338 -7.99 -4.95 9.84
C TYR A 338 -6.55 -5.12 9.32
N ALA A 339 -6.25 -4.72 8.07
CA ALA A 339 -4.90 -4.70 7.50
C ALA A 339 -4.03 -3.56 8.05
N LEU A 340 -4.58 -2.76 8.98
CA LEU A 340 -3.87 -1.77 9.80
C LEU A 340 -2.64 -2.40 10.46
N HIS A 341 -1.45 -1.96 10.08
CA HIS A 341 -0.20 -2.57 10.52
C HIS A 341 0.91 -1.54 10.70
N GLY A 342 1.97 -1.88 11.44
CA GLY A 342 3.10 -0.99 11.64
C GLY A 342 4.40 -1.67 12.08
N GLY A 343 5.50 -0.93 11.98
CA GLY A 343 6.84 -1.38 12.39
C GLY A 343 7.16 -0.94 13.81
N CYS A 344 7.22 -1.89 14.74
CA CYS A 344 7.54 -1.61 16.12
C CYS A 344 8.97 -1.10 16.32
N LEU A 345 9.19 -0.39 17.43
CA LEU A 345 10.47 0.18 17.81
C LEU A 345 11.60 -0.87 17.79
N VAL A 346 12.66 -0.61 17.02
CA VAL A 346 13.90 -1.40 17.10
C VAL A 346 14.64 -1.02 18.37
N THR A 347 14.59 -1.87 19.40
CA THR A 347 15.23 -1.58 20.70
C THR A 347 16.70 -1.94 20.72
N GLN A 348 17.15 -2.90 19.90
CA GLN A 348 18.56 -3.27 19.76
C GLN A 348 18.88 -3.79 18.35
N GLY A 349 20.00 -3.31 17.78
CA GLY A 349 20.47 -3.71 16.45
C GLY A 349 19.86 -2.88 15.32
N THR A 350 19.66 -3.48 14.15
CA THR A 350 18.99 -2.87 12.99
C THR A 350 18.00 -3.85 12.38
N LYS A 351 16.90 -3.35 11.79
CA LYS A 351 15.91 -4.13 11.03
C LYS A 351 16.02 -3.75 9.55
N TRP A 352 16.33 -4.73 8.72
CA TRP A 352 16.24 -4.66 7.27
C TRP A 352 15.04 -5.47 6.80
N VAL A 353 14.17 -4.82 6.03
CA VAL A 353 13.06 -5.47 5.33
C VAL A 353 13.05 -5.05 3.87
N ALA A 354 12.36 -5.83 3.04
CA ALA A 354 11.93 -5.37 1.73
C ALA A 354 10.43 -5.62 1.57
N ASN A 355 9.75 -4.71 0.88
CA ASN A 355 8.32 -4.78 0.59
C ASN A 355 8.13 -4.78 -0.93
N ASN A 356 7.45 -5.80 -1.43
CA ASN A 356 6.93 -5.87 -2.78
C ASN A 356 5.41 -5.65 -2.68
N TRP A 357 4.96 -4.49 -3.16
CA TRP A 357 3.56 -4.16 -3.28
C TRP A 357 3.05 -4.54 -4.66
N ILE A 358 1.87 -5.14 -4.72
CA ILE A 358 1.23 -5.52 -5.98
C ILE A 358 0.04 -4.59 -6.20
N ASN A 359 0.08 -3.80 -7.25
CA ASN A 359 -0.87 -2.72 -7.50
C ASN A 359 -2.01 -3.17 -8.42
N VAL A 360 -3.25 -2.89 -8.02
CA VAL A 360 -4.46 -3.15 -8.82
C VAL A 360 -5.40 -1.97 -8.63
N ASP A 361 -5.86 -1.38 -9.73
CA ASP A 361 -6.86 -0.31 -9.71
C ASP A 361 -8.25 -0.89 -9.38
N PRO A 362 -8.94 -0.41 -8.32
CA PRO A 362 -10.31 -0.85 -8.01
C PRO A 362 -11.28 -0.67 -9.17
N ASN A 363 -11.04 0.32 -10.04
CA ASN A 363 -11.74 0.41 -11.31
C ASN A 363 -11.12 -0.59 -12.31
N ARG A 364 -11.69 -1.80 -12.36
CA ARG A 364 -11.30 -2.88 -13.28
C ARG A 364 -11.11 -2.42 -14.74
N ARG A 365 -11.93 -1.49 -15.23
CA ARG A 365 -11.81 -0.96 -16.60
C ARG A 365 -10.52 -0.14 -16.76
N ARG A 366 -10.15 0.71 -15.79
CA ARG A 366 -8.88 1.45 -15.82
C ARG A 366 -7.68 0.51 -15.78
N GLN A 367 -7.70 -0.53 -14.94
CA GLN A 367 -6.62 -1.54 -14.89
C GLN A 367 -6.41 -2.20 -16.27
N LEU A 368 -7.49 -2.68 -16.92
CA LEU A 368 -7.37 -3.32 -18.24
C LEU A 368 -6.88 -2.35 -19.32
N GLN A 369 -7.38 -1.10 -19.34
CA GLN A 369 -6.95 -0.11 -20.32
C GLN A 369 -5.46 0.26 -20.14
N PHE A 370 -5.00 0.40 -18.90
CA PHE A 370 -3.58 0.62 -18.58
C PHE A 370 -2.71 -0.55 -19.07
N GLN A 371 -3.10 -1.80 -18.79
CA GLN A 371 -2.35 -2.98 -19.21
C GLN A 371 -2.27 -3.13 -20.74
N GLN A 372 -3.37 -2.87 -21.44
CA GLN A 372 -3.41 -2.89 -22.91
C GLN A 372 -2.51 -1.81 -23.51
N GLU A 373 -2.54 -0.59 -22.98
CA GLU A 373 -1.66 0.48 -23.46
C GLU A 373 -0.18 0.18 -23.18
N VAL A 374 0.17 -0.37 -22.01
CA VAL A 374 1.56 -0.75 -21.72
C VAL A 374 2.05 -1.85 -22.66
N ALA A 375 1.27 -2.92 -22.90
CA ALA A 375 1.60 -3.98 -23.85
C ALA A 375 1.80 -3.44 -25.30
N ARG A 376 0.99 -2.45 -25.68
CA ARG A 376 1.08 -1.73 -26.97
C ARG A 376 2.36 -0.88 -27.07
N TYR A 377 2.90 -0.39 -25.95
CA TYR A 377 4.16 0.36 -25.89
C TYR A 377 5.40 -0.52 -25.76
N THR A 378 5.32 -1.68 -25.09
CA THR A 378 6.42 -2.68 -25.02
C THR A 378 6.57 -3.48 -26.31
N GLY A 379 5.50 -3.60 -27.10
CA GLY A 379 5.48 -4.30 -28.38
C GLY A 379 5.12 -5.79 -28.28
N GLU A 380 4.48 -6.20 -27.18
CA GLU A 380 4.21 -7.61 -26.86
C GLU A 380 3.02 -8.20 -27.64
N ASP A 381 2.21 -7.36 -28.29
CA ASP A 381 1.04 -7.74 -29.13
C ASP A 381 1.41 -8.32 -30.53
N VAL A 382 2.67 -8.65 -30.81
CA VAL A 382 3.15 -8.99 -32.18
C VAL A 382 3.67 -10.44 -32.34
N ASP A 383 3.05 -11.43 -31.69
CA ASP A 383 3.21 -12.86 -32.09
C ASP A 383 1.97 -13.75 -31.81
N ALA A 384 0.77 -13.25 -32.10
CA ALA A 384 -0.50 -13.97 -31.92
C ALA A 384 -1.40 -13.96 -33.18
N GLY A 385 -0.79 -14.02 -34.38
CA GLY A 385 -1.43 -13.55 -35.62
C GLY A 385 -1.17 -14.32 -36.93
N ALA A 386 -1.02 -15.65 -36.86
CA ALA A 386 -1.06 -16.60 -38.01
C ALA A 386 -0.14 -16.34 -39.23
N GLY A 387 0.78 -17.28 -39.49
CA GLY A 387 1.42 -17.38 -40.81
C GLY A 387 0.65 -18.33 -41.73
N GLU A 388 0.17 -17.84 -42.89
CA GLU A 388 0.25 -18.57 -44.17
C GLU A 388 -0.08 -17.68 -45.40
N GLY A 389 0.85 -17.64 -46.37
CA GLY A 389 0.55 -17.55 -47.81
C GLY A 389 -0.02 -16.27 -48.44
N ALA A 390 0.85 -15.34 -48.85
CA ALA A 390 0.69 -14.63 -50.14
C ALA A 390 2.04 -14.09 -50.65
N ALA A 391 2.39 -14.36 -51.92
CA ALA A 391 3.55 -13.75 -52.58
C ALA A 391 3.09 -12.55 -53.45
N GLY A 392 3.77 -11.41 -53.32
CA GLY A 392 3.49 -10.20 -54.11
C GLY A 392 4.70 -9.28 -54.15
N GLN A 393 5.09 -8.83 -55.34
CA GLN A 393 6.30 -8.06 -55.58
C GLN A 393 6.06 -6.54 -55.44
N SER A 394 7.03 -5.82 -54.86
CA SER A 394 7.43 -4.51 -55.36
C SER A 394 8.83 -4.18 -54.85
N GLU A 395 9.81 -4.15 -55.76
CA GLU A 395 11.12 -3.54 -55.48
C GLU A 395 10.96 -2.03 -55.35
N ARG A 396 11.79 -1.39 -54.52
CA ARG A 396 12.14 0.02 -54.68
C ARG A 396 13.65 0.18 -54.62
N VAL A 397 14.16 0.83 -55.66
CA VAL A 397 15.59 1.13 -55.83
C VAL A 397 16.05 2.10 -54.74
N VAL A 398 17.23 1.84 -54.17
CA VAL A 398 17.97 2.82 -53.37
C VAL A 398 18.75 3.69 -54.36
N ASP A 399 18.51 5.01 -54.30
CA ASP A 399 19.21 5.98 -55.13
C ASP A 399 19.78 7.08 -54.21
N THR A 400 21.08 7.36 -54.36
CA THR A 400 21.85 8.24 -53.46
C THR A 400 22.47 9.38 -54.27
N PRO A 401 22.09 10.65 -54.05
CA PRO A 401 22.73 11.78 -54.72
C PRO A 401 24.18 11.95 -54.27
N ASP A 402 25.10 11.96 -55.22
CA ASP A 402 26.47 12.44 -55.03
C ASP A 402 26.52 13.99 -55.11
N SER A 403 27.73 14.51 -55.09
CA SER A 403 28.15 15.83 -54.64
C SER A 403 28.07 16.98 -55.66
N ASP A 404 28.42 18.17 -55.12
CA ASP A 404 29.08 19.30 -55.78
C ASP A 404 28.27 20.42 -56.51
N LYS A 405 28.21 21.55 -55.79
CA LYS A 405 28.73 22.90 -56.15
C LYS A 405 27.86 23.96 -56.85
N HIS A 406 28.22 25.20 -56.47
CA HIS A 406 27.94 26.52 -57.10
C HIS A 406 26.48 27.04 -57.01
N ALA A 407 26.22 28.35 -56.87
CA ALA A 407 27.05 29.49 -56.44
C ALA A 407 26.15 30.69 -56.02
N GLU A 408 26.79 31.77 -55.55
CA GLU A 408 26.30 33.14 -55.30
C GLU A 408 25.06 33.54 -56.12
N LEU A 409 23.98 34.06 -55.50
CA LEU A 409 23.86 35.44 -55.02
C LEU A 409 22.69 35.64 -54.02
#